data_AF-A0A4Q3B6D7-F1
#
_entry.id   AF-A0A4Q3B6D7-F1
#
_cell.length_a   1.000
_cell.length_b   1.000
_cell.length_c   1.000
_cell.angle_alpha   90.00
_cell.angle_beta   90.00
_cell.angle_gamma   90.00
#
_symmetry.space_group_name_H-M   'P 1'
#
loop_
_entity.id
_entity.type
_entity.pdbx_description
1 polymer ?
#
loop_
_entity_poly.entity_id
_entity_poly.type
_entity_poly.pdbx_seq_one_letter_code
_entity_poly.pdbx_strand_id
1 'polypeptide(L)' 'MSEKATIGDRVSWLLGHANVEGQIIDIYKKEASEAEKKSVFLEAAYYNVLLIQLNNGRKVLKREADVSIEKS' A
#
# COMPACT_ATOMS: atom_id res chain seq x y z
N MET A 1 13.25 9.22 2.94
CA MET A 1 13.15 7.79 3.34
C MET A 1 11.67 7.51 3.49
N SER A 2 11.14 6.46 2.83
CA SER A 2 9.73 6.09 2.96
C SER A 2 9.48 5.63 4.41
N GLU A 3 8.67 6.40 5.13
CA GLU A 3 8.31 6.06 6.51
C GLU A 3 7.35 4.86 6.48
N LYS A 4 7.54 3.91 7.40
CA LYS A 4 6.72 2.69 7.44
C LYS A 4 5.26 3.02 7.71
N ALA A 5 4.37 2.40 6.95
CA ALA A 5 2.93 2.45 7.13
C ALA A 5 2.51 1.88 8.50
N THR A 6 1.56 2.57 9.14
CA THR A 6 0.94 2.18 10.41
C THR A 6 -0.57 2.09 10.26
N ILE A 7 -1.22 1.20 11.01
CA ILE A 7 -2.69 1.14 11.05
C ILE A 7 -3.22 2.46 11.60
N GLY A 8 -4.23 3.01 10.93
CA GLY A 8 -4.80 4.32 11.22
C GLY A 8 -4.28 5.45 10.35
N ASP A 9 -3.14 5.26 9.66
CA ASP A 9 -2.59 6.28 8.75
C ASP A 9 -3.54 6.54 7.57
N ARG A 10 -3.58 7.80 7.13
CA ARG A 10 -4.24 8.17 5.88
C ARG A 10 -3.29 7.97 4.72
N VAL A 11 -3.83 7.45 3.63
CA VAL A 11 -3.09 7.17 2.41
C VAL A 11 -3.83 7.69 1.19
N SER A 12 -3.06 8.10 0.19
CA SER A 12 -3.57 8.57 -1.09
C SER A 12 -2.78 7.97 -2.26
N TRP A 13 -3.45 7.72 -3.39
CA TRP A 13 -2.80 7.32 -4.64
C TRP A 13 -3.60 7.76 -5.85
N LEU A 14 -2.94 7.87 -6.99
CA LEU A 14 -3.61 8.19 -8.25
C LEU A 14 -4.16 6.93 -8.92
N LEU A 15 -5.43 6.99 -9.33
CA LEU A 15 -6.06 6.01 -10.21
C LEU A 15 -6.49 6.73 -11.50
N GLY A 16 -5.61 6.70 -12.50
CA GLY A 16 -5.75 7.56 -13.68
C GLY A 16 -5.62 9.02 -13.29
N HIS A 17 -6.66 9.83 -13.55
CA HIS A 17 -6.70 11.25 -13.17
C HIS A 17 -7.37 11.51 -11.81
N ALA A 18 -7.85 10.46 -11.13
CA ALA A 18 -8.53 10.61 -9.84
C ALA A 18 -7.56 10.39 -8.67
N ASN A 19 -7.59 11.26 -7.67
CA ASN A 19 -6.96 11.01 -6.39
C ASN A 19 -7.88 10.11 -5.56
N VAL A 20 -7.36 8.99 -5.08
CA VAL A 20 -8.08 8.04 -4.22
C VAL A 20 -7.47 8.11 -2.84
N GLU A 21 -8.32 8.29 -1.84
CA GLU A 21 -7.92 8.43 -0.45
C GLU A 21 -8.61 7.38 0.43
N GLY A 22 -7.92 6.97 1.50
CA GLY A 22 -8.48 6.08 2.50
C GLY A 22 -7.62 5.99 3.75
N GLN A 23 -8.03 5.10 4.65
CA GLN A 23 -7.34 4.83 5.90
C GLN A 23 -6.87 3.38 5.95
N ILE A 24 -5.65 3.16 6.43
CA ILE A 24 -5.12 1.81 6.65
C ILE A 24 -5.85 1.19 7.84
N ILE A 25 -6.48 0.04 7.62
CA ILE A 25 -7.18 -0.72 8.66
C ILE A 25 -6.50 -2.04 9.01
N ASP A 26 -5.61 -2.54 8.14
CA ASP A 26 -4.79 -3.73 8.39
C ASP A 26 -3.54 -3.74 7.49
N ILE A 27 -2.49 -4.47 7.89
CA ILE A 27 -1.22 -4.58 7.16
C ILE A 27 -0.76 -6.04 7.13
N TYR A 28 -0.62 -6.58 5.91
CA TYR A 28 -0.14 -7.94 5.67
C TYR A 28 1.28 -7.93 5.12
N LYS A 29 2.08 -8.91 5.53
CA LYS A 29 3.35 -9.22 4.84
C LYS A 29 3.09 -10.30 3.80
N LYS A 30 3.45 -10.03 2.55
CA LYS A 30 3.34 -10.99 1.45
C LYS A 30 4.72 -11.36 0.94
N GLU A 31 4.95 -12.66 0.77
CA GLU A 31 6.16 -13.17 0.11
C GLU A 31 6.17 -12.77 -1.37
N ALA A 32 7.30 -12.26 -1.83
CA ALA A 32 7.52 -12.03 -3.24
C ALA A 32 7.63 -13.38 -3.96
N SER A 33 6.78 -13.60 -4.95
CA SER A 33 6.87 -14.79 -5.80
C SER A 33 8.17 -14.79 -6.61
N GLU A 34 8.62 -15.95 -7.10
CA GLU A 34 9.82 -16.03 -7.94
C GLU A 34 9.72 -15.20 -9.23
N ALA A 35 8.51 -14.99 -9.75
CA ALA A 35 8.25 -14.11 -10.89
C ALA A 35 8.44 -12.62 -10.53
N GLU A 36 8.00 -12.19 -9.34
CA GLU A 36 8.21 -10.84 -8.83
C GLU A 36 9.68 -10.57 -8.50
N LYS A 37 10.42 -11.58 -8.01
CA LYS A 37 11.87 -11.51 -7.74
C LYS A 37 12.72 -11.34 -9.00
N LYS A 38 12.29 -11.89 -10.14
CA LYS A 38 13.03 -11.80 -11.42
C LYS A 38 12.79 -10.47 -12.16
N SER A 39 11.75 -9.73 -11.81
CA SER A 39 11.35 -8.49 -12.49
C SER A 39 11.89 -7.23 -11.79
N VAL A 40 13.22 -7.12 -11.69
CA VAL A 40 14.08 -5.90 -11.50
C VAL A 40 13.75 -4.88 -10.37
N PHE A 41 12.63 -4.97 -9.63
CA PHE A 41 12.21 -3.89 -8.71
C PHE A 41 11.87 -4.33 -7.28
N LEU A 42 12.08 -5.60 -6.94
CA LEU A 42 11.89 -6.10 -5.57
C LEU A 42 13.17 -6.82 -5.11
N GLU A 43 14.07 -6.09 -4.46
CA GLU A 43 15.22 -6.66 -3.74
C GLU A 43 14.80 -7.39 -2.45
N ALA A 44 13.58 -7.13 -1.95
CA ALA A 44 13.08 -7.70 -0.71
C ALA A 44 12.32 -9.03 -0.93
N ALA A 45 12.62 -10.03 -0.09
CA ALA A 45 11.90 -11.31 -0.09
C ALA A 45 10.41 -11.17 0.28
N TYR A 46 10.03 -10.06 0.89
CA TYR A 46 8.67 -9.75 1.35
C TYR A 46 8.33 -8.28 1.06
N TYR A 47 7.05 -7.99 0.85
CA TYR A 47 6.52 -6.63 0.79
C TYR A 47 5.25 -6.49 1.64
N ASN A 48 4.96 -5.27 2.09
CA ASN A 48 3.73 -4.98 2.82
C ASN A 48 2.58 -4.70 1.85
N VAL A 49 1.44 -5.30 2.16
CA VAL A 49 0.14 -5.06 1.51
C VAL A 49 -0.78 -4.45 2.55
N LEU A 50 -1.32 -3.28 2.23
CA LEU A 50 -2.20 -2.51 3.07
C LEU A 50 -3.65 -2.84 2.72
N LEU A 51 -4.46 -3.14 3.74
CA LEU A 51 -5.91 -3.10 3.62
C LEU A 51 -6.38 -1.69 3.94
N ILE A 52 -6.98 -1.03 2.96
CA ILE A 52 -7.38 0.37 3.05
C ILE A 52 -8.90 0.44 2.97
N GLN A 53 -9.51 1.16 3.90
CA GLN A 53 -10.92 1.54 3.84
C GLN A 53 -11.06 2.93 3.21
N LEU A 54 -11.81 3.00 2.11
CA LEU A 54 -12.13 4.23 1.41
C LEU A 54 -13.29 4.97 2.11
N ASN A 55 -13.44 6.26 1.81
CA ASN A 55 -14.51 7.11 2.35
C ASN A 55 -15.93 6.61 2.02
N ASN A 56 -16.08 5.83 0.94
CA ASN A 56 -17.34 5.21 0.55
C ASN A 56 -17.60 3.85 1.24
N GLY A 57 -16.78 3.46 2.22
CA GLY A 57 -16.89 2.21 2.96
C GLY A 57 -16.33 0.98 2.24
N ARG A 58 -15.90 1.09 0.97
CA ARG A 58 -15.26 -0.02 0.25
C ARG A 58 -13.85 -0.27 0.80
N LYS A 59 -13.43 -1.53 0.74
CA LYS A 59 -12.08 -1.96 1.13
C LYS A 59 -11.27 -2.35 -0.09
N VAL A 60 -10.00 -1.99 -0.11
CA VAL A 60 -9.07 -2.30 -1.21
C VAL A 60 -7.72 -2.75 -0.66
N LEU A 61 -7.01 -3.57 -1.44
CA LEU A 61 -5.65 -3.98 -1.16
C LEU A 61 -4.68 -3.22 -2.06
N LYS A 62 -3.64 -2.63 -1.47
CA LYS A 62 -2.56 -1.95 -2.20
C LYS A 62 -1.21 -2.27 -1.60
N ARG A 63 -0.15 -2.28 -2.40
CA ARG A 63 1.21 -2.39 -1.86
C ARG A 63 1.56 -1.06 -1.19
N GLU A 64 2.32 -1.12 -0.10
CA GLU A 64 2.81 0.08 0.59
C GLU A 64 3.58 1.01 -0.35
N ALA A 65 4.36 0.44 -1.28
CA ALA A 65 5.11 1.20 -2.27
C ALA A 65 4.24 1.92 -3.33
N ASP A 66 2.96 1.57 -3.47
CA ASP A 66 2.06 2.15 -4.47
C ASP A 66 1.21 3.32 -3.90
N VAL A 67 1.39 3.67 -2.62
CA VAL A 67 0.61 4.72 -1.95
C VAL A 67 1.49 5.77 -1.30
N SER A 68 0.98 6.99 -1.22
CA SER A 68 1.54 8.08 -0.42
C SER A 68 0.90 8.06 0.96
N ILE A 69 1.71 8.17 2.02
CA ILE A 69 1.24 8.18 3.41
C ILE A 69 1.29 9.61 3.94
N GLU A 70 0.16 10.11 4.43
CA GLU A 70 0.05 11.42 5.07
C GLU A 70 0.03 11.24 6.60
N LYS A 71 1.05 11.76 7.30
CA LYS A 71 1.06 11.77 8.76
C LYS A 71 0.32 13.00 9.29
N SER A 72 -0.50 12.77 10.33
CA SER A 72 -1.09 13.82 11.16
C SER A 72 -0.11 14.33 12.21
#